data_AF-A0A2A3VN64-F1
#
_entry.id   AF-A0A2A3VN64-F1
#
_cell.length_a   1.000
_cell.length_b   1.000
_cell.length_c   1.000
_cell.angle_alpha   90.00
_cell.angle_beta   90.00
_cell.angle_gamma   90.00
#
_symmetry.space_group_name_H-M   'P 1'
#
loop_
_entity.id
_entity.type
_entity.pdbx_description
1 polymer ?
#
loop_
_entity_poly.entity_id
_entity_poly.type
_entity_poly.pdbx_seq_one_letter_code
_entity_poly.pdbx_strand_id
1 'polypeptide(L)'
;MRAGAIERIVGAPVLWRSTGPADSLRSPRAAWGRLRQDASTLKGLSVSDPYNSPGTAAPPVSPYAPPAAALQATPDPISRLAVSETWKRRFRLIERAGGPALPDFRSLPAKERFGLNFNFLAFFFGPIYYLIKGLWRQAVVYLACAVALVMVFELMGLGQFARGVGYGVAAVYAMRANVSYYRKVVLGDAPWF
;
A
#
# COMPACT_ATOMS: atom_id res chain seq x y z
N MET A 1 48.64 15.37 -41.62
CA MET A 1 47.55 14.80 -40.81
C MET A 1 48.02 14.63 -39.37
N ARG A 2 47.73 15.61 -38.50
CA ARG A 2 47.91 15.59 -37.03
C ARG A 2 47.15 16.77 -36.40
N ALA A 3 46.45 16.47 -35.29
CA ALA A 3 46.16 17.28 -34.09
C ALA A 3 45.25 18.53 -34.11
N GLY A 4 44.43 18.64 -33.04
CA GLY A 4 43.91 19.88 -32.43
C GLY A 4 42.42 20.16 -32.72
N ALA A 5 41.46 19.76 -31.89
CA ALA A 5 41.04 20.31 -30.57
C ALA A 5 40.39 21.71 -30.65
N ILE A 6 39.17 21.84 -30.10
CA ILE A 6 38.58 22.95 -29.30
C ILE A 6 37.04 22.69 -29.26
N GLU A 7 36.48 22.20 -28.14
CA GLU A 7 35.90 22.97 -27.01
C GLU A 7 34.55 23.65 -27.39
N ARG A 8 33.39 23.58 -26.73
CA ARG A 8 32.95 23.48 -25.31
C ARG A 8 31.44 23.20 -25.32
N ILE A 9 30.91 22.33 -24.43
CA ILE A 9 29.72 22.62 -23.60
C ILE A 9 29.84 21.77 -22.32
N VAL A 10 30.17 22.44 -21.21
CA VAL A 10 30.18 21.92 -19.83
C VAL A 10 29.27 22.83 -19.00
N GLY A 11 28.47 22.24 -18.12
CA GLY A 11 27.82 22.88 -16.96
C GLY A 11 26.44 22.28 -16.68
N ALA A 12 26.12 21.68 -15.53
CA ALA A 12 26.84 21.48 -14.28
C ALA A 12 26.18 20.32 -13.48
N PRO A 13 26.88 19.62 -12.58
CA PRO A 13 26.30 18.61 -11.68
C PRO A 13 25.79 19.23 -10.37
N VAL A 14 24.57 18.86 -9.97
CA VAL A 14 23.97 19.18 -8.66
C VAL A 14 24.69 18.39 -7.57
N LEU A 15 25.48 19.09 -6.75
CA LEU A 15 26.13 18.57 -5.55
C LEU A 15 25.18 18.72 -4.35
N TRP A 16 24.76 17.61 -3.75
CA TRP A 16 24.15 17.61 -2.42
C TRP A 16 25.27 17.76 -1.37
N ARG A 17 25.09 18.67 -0.41
CA ARG A 17 26.02 18.95 0.67
C ARG A 17 25.42 18.41 1.98
N SER A 18 26.14 17.52 2.67
CA SER A 18 25.91 17.15 4.07
C SER A 18 26.82 17.94 5.00
N THR A 19 26.30 18.31 6.18
CA THR A 19 26.92 18.80 7.45
C THR A 19 25.86 19.68 8.15
N GLY A 20 25.40 19.54 9.40
CA GLY A 20 25.54 18.69 10.60
C GLY A 20 24.57 19.30 11.67
N PRO A 21 24.68 19.10 13.00
CA PRO A 21 25.01 17.90 13.79
C PRO A 21 23.82 17.46 14.69
N ALA A 22 24.05 16.36 15.43
CA ALA A 22 23.15 15.73 16.39
C ALA A 22 22.88 16.56 17.67
N ASP A 23 21.75 16.23 18.32
CA ASP A 23 21.48 16.23 19.77
C ASP A 23 20.20 16.99 20.18
N SER A 24 19.13 16.24 20.48
CA SER A 24 18.56 16.19 21.83
C SER A 24 17.22 15.45 21.85
N LEU A 25 17.25 14.29 22.50
CA LEU A 25 16.08 13.54 22.96
C LEU A 25 15.33 14.33 24.06
N ARG A 26 14.02 14.54 23.90
CA ARG A 26 13.06 14.59 25.03
C ARG A 26 11.60 14.47 24.57
N SER A 27 11.11 13.23 24.65
CA SER A 27 9.79 12.70 25.05
C SER A 27 8.43 13.38 24.76
N PRO A 28 7.33 12.58 24.69
CA PRO A 28 6.03 12.90 24.10
C PRO A 28 4.90 13.12 25.14
N ARG A 29 3.74 13.64 24.69
CA ARG A 29 2.44 13.78 25.42
C ARG A 29 2.46 14.64 26.71
N ALA A 30 2.15 15.94 26.65
CA ALA A 30 1.68 16.66 27.85
C ALA A 30 1.03 18.07 27.67
N ALA A 31 1.13 18.72 26.52
CA ALA A 31 0.60 20.07 26.32
C ALA A 31 0.17 20.19 24.85
N TRP A 32 -1.09 20.33 24.46
CA TRP A 32 -1.95 21.50 24.72
C TRP A 32 -3.44 21.19 24.46
N GLY A 33 -3.88 19.96 24.74
CA GLY A 33 -5.31 19.63 24.83
C GLY A 33 -6.08 20.49 25.87
N ARG A 34 -5.35 21.19 26.75
CA ARG A 34 -5.88 22.18 27.70
C ARG A 34 -6.36 23.51 27.07
N LEU A 35 -6.05 23.82 25.81
CA LEU A 35 -6.52 25.07 25.18
C LEU A 35 -7.86 24.96 24.45
N ARG A 36 -8.51 23.79 24.45
CA ARG A 36 -9.84 23.60 23.83
C ARG A 36 -10.98 23.48 24.85
N GLN A 37 -10.69 23.35 26.13
CA GLN A 37 -11.71 23.24 27.20
C GLN A 37 -12.14 24.59 27.79
N ASP A 38 -11.34 25.65 27.61
CA ASP A 38 -11.59 26.94 28.23
C ASP A 38 -12.57 27.85 27.45
N ALA A 39 -12.92 27.47 26.21
CA ALA A 39 -13.87 28.21 25.38
C ALA A 39 -15.35 27.85 25.62
N SER A 40 -15.63 26.79 26.38
CA SER A 40 -16.97 26.30 26.69
C SER A 40 -17.59 26.92 27.97
N THR A 41 -16.82 27.68 28.76
CA THR A 41 -17.22 28.10 30.11
C THR A 41 -17.86 29.50 30.18
N LEU A 42 -17.96 30.24 29.06
CA LEU A 42 -18.49 31.63 29.06
C LEU A 42 -19.73 31.87 28.19
N LYS A 43 -20.48 30.81 27.83
CA LYS A 43 -21.77 30.93 27.10
C LYS A 43 -22.98 30.34 27.85
N GLY A 44 -22.83 30.03 29.14
CA GLY A 44 -23.83 29.35 29.96
C GLY A 44 -24.52 30.20 31.03
N LEU A 45 -24.37 31.52 31.03
CA LEU A 45 -25.10 32.41 31.96
C LEU A 45 -26.37 32.93 31.26
N SER A 46 -27.37 32.07 31.09
CA SER A 46 -28.74 32.51 30.83
C SER A 46 -29.39 32.85 32.16
N VAL A 47 -29.68 34.12 32.37
CA VAL A 47 -30.57 34.60 33.43
C VAL A 47 -31.89 33.83 33.34
N SER A 48 -32.26 33.12 34.40
CA SER A 48 -33.53 32.41 34.50
C SER A 48 -34.65 33.40 34.84
N ASP A 49 -35.44 33.79 33.84
CA ASP A 49 -36.67 34.57 34.03
C ASP A 49 -37.79 33.67 34.59
N PRO A 50 -38.29 33.89 35.82
CA PRO A 50 -39.24 32.99 36.47
C PRO A 50 -40.69 33.06 35.94
N TYR A 51 -40.95 33.82 34.87
CA TYR A 51 -42.30 34.02 34.32
C TYR A 51 -42.50 33.56 32.87
N ASN A 52 -41.49 32.97 32.22
CA ASN A 52 -41.66 32.40 30.89
C ASN A 52 -41.65 30.87 30.96
N SER A 53 -42.83 30.27 31.16
CA SER A 53 -43.06 28.83 30.97
C SER A 53 -43.85 28.62 29.67
N PRO A 54 -43.21 28.34 28.53
CA PRO A 54 -43.90 27.76 27.39
C PRO A 54 -44.22 26.30 27.73
N GLY A 55 -45.51 25.98 27.80
CA GLY A 55 -46.01 24.65 28.12
C GLY A 55 -45.39 23.56 27.25
N THR A 56 -45.36 22.34 27.80
CA THR A 56 -44.85 21.12 27.18
C THR A 56 -45.63 20.77 25.91
N ALA A 57 -45.27 21.39 24.79
CA ALA A 57 -45.64 20.91 23.47
C ALA A 57 -44.62 19.84 23.07
N ALA A 58 -45.04 18.57 23.04
CA ALA A 58 -44.27 17.53 22.39
C ALA A 58 -43.97 17.96 20.94
N PRO A 59 -42.73 17.84 20.45
CA PRO A 59 -42.43 18.21 19.07
C PRO A 59 -43.31 17.36 18.13
N PRO A 60 -43.85 17.93 17.03
CA PRO A 60 -44.53 17.12 16.03
C PRO A 60 -43.53 16.10 15.50
N VAL A 61 -43.81 14.81 15.72
CA VAL A 61 -43.11 13.71 15.06
C VAL A 61 -43.32 13.89 13.55
N SER A 62 -42.34 14.46 12.87
CA SER A 62 -42.36 14.57 11.42
C SER A 62 -42.44 13.15 10.84
N PRO A 63 -43.51 12.78 10.12
CA PRO A 63 -43.61 11.47 9.46
C PRO A 63 -42.63 11.34 8.27
N TYR A 64 -41.89 12.42 7.98
CA TYR A 64 -40.88 12.50 6.95
C TYR A 64 -39.50 12.77 7.58
N ALA A 65 -39.09 11.92 8.53
CA ALA A 65 -37.66 11.74 8.76
C ALA A 65 -37.13 11.02 7.51
N PRO A 66 -36.31 11.65 6.65
CA PRO A 66 -35.68 10.91 5.57
C PRO A 66 -34.94 9.73 6.21
N PRO A 67 -35.04 8.51 5.66
CA PRO A 67 -34.33 7.36 6.21
C PRO A 67 -32.88 7.81 6.35
N ALA A 68 -32.42 7.88 7.61
CA ALA A 68 -31.10 8.36 7.99
C ALA A 68 -30.13 7.88 6.93
N ALA A 69 -29.64 8.83 6.12
CA ALA A 69 -28.87 8.64 4.92
C ALA A 69 -28.31 7.22 4.87
N ALA A 70 -28.96 6.33 4.09
CA ALA A 70 -28.43 4.99 3.83
C ALA A 70 -26.96 5.20 3.54
N LEU A 71 -26.12 4.83 4.52
CA LEU A 71 -24.75 5.28 4.67
C LEU A 71 -24.14 5.30 3.29
N GLN A 72 -23.85 6.50 2.76
CA GLN A 72 -23.35 6.68 1.41
C GLN A 72 -22.20 5.69 1.26
N ALA A 73 -22.46 4.57 0.59
CA ALA A 73 -21.46 3.54 0.41
C ALA A 73 -20.44 4.19 -0.49
N THR A 74 -19.35 4.68 0.09
CA THR A 74 -18.23 5.24 -0.64
C THR A 74 -17.95 4.24 -1.77
N PRO A 75 -18.06 4.65 -3.04
CA PRO A 75 -17.95 3.71 -4.15
C PRO A 75 -16.65 2.92 -4.01
N ASP A 76 -16.74 1.59 -3.88
CA ASP A 76 -15.58 0.70 -3.76
C ASP A 76 -14.63 1.01 -4.92
N PRO A 77 -13.44 1.61 -4.69
CA PRO A 77 -12.55 2.02 -5.78
C PRO A 77 -12.13 0.81 -6.63
N ILE A 78 -12.09 -0.38 -6.03
CA ILE A 78 -11.75 -1.64 -6.70
C ILE A 78 -12.85 -2.05 -7.71
N SER A 79 -14.11 -1.69 -7.45
CA SER A 79 -15.24 -2.06 -8.32
C SER A 79 -15.13 -1.46 -9.73
N ARG A 80 -14.51 -0.27 -9.85
CA ARG A 80 -14.32 0.49 -11.10
C ARG A 80 -13.14 0.00 -11.93
N LEU A 81 -12.29 -0.87 -11.38
CA LEU A 81 -11.11 -1.39 -12.07
C LEU A 81 -11.53 -2.33 -13.20
N ALA A 82 -10.93 -2.15 -14.38
CA ALA A 82 -11.10 -3.01 -15.54
C ALA A 82 -10.30 -4.33 -15.39
N VAL A 83 -10.58 -5.08 -14.33
CA VAL A 83 -10.00 -6.41 -14.06
C VAL A 83 -11.10 -7.41 -13.76
N SER A 84 -10.80 -8.70 -13.89
CA SER A 84 -11.79 -9.73 -13.59
C SER A 84 -12.23 -9.73 -12.12
N GLU A 85 -13.43 -10.24 -11.85
CA GLU A 85 -13.99 -10.31 -10.49
C GLU A 85 -13.10 -11.11 -9.52
N THR A 86 -12.40 -12.14 -10.02
CA THR A 86 -11.41 -12.88 -9.24
C THR A 86 -10.28 -11.96 -8.75
N TRP A 87 -9.82 -11.01 -9.57
CA TRP A 87 -8.82 -10.03 -9.18
C TRP A 87 -9.36 -9.00 -8.20
N LYS A 88 -10.58 -8.49 -8.44
CA LYS A 88 -11.24 -7.58 -7.50
C LYS A 88 -11.38 -8.20 -6.12
N ARG A 89 -11.77 -9.49 -6.03
CA ARG A 89 -11.82 -10.23 -4.76
C ARG A 89 -10.47 -10.28 -4.06
N ARG A 90 -9.38 -10.57 -4.79
CA ARG A 90 -8.02 -10.57 -4.20
C ARG A 90 -7.61 -9.19 -3.72
N PHE A 91 -7.90 -8.14 -4.47
CA PHE A 91 -7.59 -6.76 -4.09
C PHE A 91 -8.32 -6.33 -2.82
N ARG A 92 -9.60 -6.70 -2.69
CA ARG A 92 -10.36 -6.48 -1.45
C ARG A 92 -9.76 -7.21 -0.25
N LEU A 93 -9.27 -8.44 -0.46
CA LEU A 93 -8.57 -9.18 0.59
C LEU A 93 -7.25 -8.50 1.00
N ILE A 94 -6.53 -7.91 0.04
CA ILE A 94 -5.30 -7.13 0.31
C ILE A 94 -5.64 -5.87 1.11
N GLU A 95 -6.70 -5.15 0.77
CA GLU A 95 -7.15 -3.98 1.55
C GLU A 95 -7.59 -4.38 2.96
N ARG A 96 -8.36 -5.46 3.10
CA ARG A 96 -8.74 -6.01 4.42
C ARG A 96 -7.56 -6.43 5.27
N ALA A 97 -6.45 -6.83 4.65
CA ALA A 97 -5.22 -7.19 5.33
C ALA A 97 -4.31 -5.99 5.66
N GLY A 98 -4.76 -4.75 5.41
CA GLY A 98 -4.01 -3.52 5.69
C GLY A 98 -3.13 -3.06 4.52
N GLY A 99 -3.43 -3.46 3.29
CA GLY A 99 -2.75 -3.02 2.07
C GLY A 99 -1.55 -3.89 1.67
N PRO A 100 -0.64 -3.39 0.82
CA PRO A 100 0.41 -4.21 0.20
C PRO A 100 1.48 -4.72 1.18
N ALA A 101 1.59 -4.12 2.36
CA ALA A 101 2.45 -4.59 3.44
C ALA A 101 1.84 -5.78 4.21
N LEU A 102 0.53 -5.99 4.07
CA LEU A 102 -0.25 -7.06 4.69
C LEU A 102 -0.01 -7.22 6.21
N PRO A 103 -0.06 -6.14 7.03
CA PRO A 103 0.15 -6.23 8.48
C PRO A 103 -0.83 -7.22 9.15
N ASP A 104 -2.08 -7.22 8.69
CA ASP A 104 -3.14 -8.07 9.20
C ASP A 104 -3.29 -9.37 8.41
N PHE A 105 -2.26 -9.78 7.64
CA PHE A 105 -2.28 -11.10 6.99
C PHE A 105 -2.56 -12.21 8.00
N ARG A 106 -2.04 -12.05 9.22
CA ARG A 106 -2.47 -12.59 10.53
C ARG A 106 -3.90 -13.14 10.63
N SER A 107 -4.84 -12.24 10.44
CA SER A 107 -6.22 -12.37 10.88
C SER A 107 -7.12 -13.01 9.84
N LEU A 108 -6.64 -13.13 8.60
CA LEU A 108 -7.40 -13.74 7.52
C LEU A 108 -7.59 -15.27 7.73
N PRO A 109 -8.74 -15.84 7.30
CA PRO A 109 -8.94 -17.28 7.25
C PRO A 109 -7.87 -17.98 6.40
N ALA A 110 -7.44 -19.18 6.80
CA ALA A 110 -6.34 -19.92 6.14
C ALA A 110 -6.53 -20.09 4.62
N LYS A 111 -7.76 -20.32 4.16
CA LYS A 111 -8.08 -20.45 2.72
C LYS A 111 -7.85 -19.14 1.95
N GLU A 112 -8.26 -18.02 2.53
CA GLU A 112 -8.09 -16.69 1.93
C GLU A 112 -6.62 -16.29 1.91
N ARG A 113 -5.90 -16.60 2.99
CA ARG A 113 -4.45 -16.42 3.08
C ARG A 113 -3.72 -17.16 1.99
N PHE A 114 -4.03 -18.44 1.81
CA PHE A 114 -3.36 -19.25 0.79
C PHE A 114 -3.65 -18.70 -0.62
N GLY A 115 -4.90 -18.34 -0.92
CA GLY A 115 -5.26 -17.77 -2.23
C GLY A 115 -4.75 -16.35 -2.48
N LEU A 116 -4.49 -15.57 -1.42
CA LEU A 116 -3.88 -14.24 -1.48
C LEU A 116 -2.37 -14.33 -1.60
N ASN A 117 -1.75 -15.27 -0.89
CA ASN A 117 -0.31 -15.46 -0.92
C ASN A 117 0.10 -16.15 -2.22
N PHE A 118 -0.50 -17.28 -2.57
CA PHE A 118 -0.04 -18.11 -3.67
C PHE A 118 -0.86 -17.93 -4.95
N ASN A 119 -0.18 -17.70 -6.07
CA ASN A 119 -0.77 -17.65 -7.40
C ASN A 119 -0.25 -18.81 -8.27
N PHE A 120 -1.13 -19.80 -8.49
CA PHE A 120 -0.80 -21.00 -9.27
C PHE A 120 -0.32 -20.70 -10.69
N LEU A 121 -0.92 -19.74 -11.39
CA LEU A 121 -0.50 -19.42 -12.75
C LEU A 121 0.90 -18.82 -12.77
N ALA A 122 1.21 -17.93 -11.81
CA ALA A 122 2.56 -17.40 -11.67
C ALA A 122 3.59 -18.46 -11.27
N PHE A 123 3.18 -19.51 -10.56
CA PHE A 123 4.08 -20.63 -10.24
C PHE A 123 4.54 -21.37 -11.50
N PHE A 124 3.62 -21.75 -12.39
CA PHE A 124 3.95 -22.54 -13.58
C PHE A 124 4.50 -21.70 -14.74
N PHE A 125 4.00 -20.48 -14.91
CA PHE A 125 4.36 -19.61 -16.06
C PHE A 125 5.39 -18.53 -15.71
N GLY A 126 5.74 -18.39 -14.42
CA GLY A 126 6.83 -17.55 -13.91
C GLY A 126 6.95 -16.17 -14.58
N PRO A 127 8.07 -15.87 -15.26
CA PRO A 127 8.31 -14.57 -15.88
C PRO A 127 7.30 -14.24 -16.99
N ILE A 128 6.84 -15.22 -17.78
CA ILE A 128 5.88 -14.98 -18.88
C ILE A 128 4.55 -14.46 -18.32
N TYR A 129 4.09 -15.03 -17.20
CA TYR A 129 2.90 -14.53 -16.51
C TYR A 129 3.05 -13.07 -16.07
N TYR A 130 4.20 -12.72 -15.51
CA TYR A 130 4.48 -11.36 -15.06
C TYR A 130 4.53 -10.39 -16.23
N LEU A 131 5.13 -10.77 -17.37
CA LEU A 131 5.14 -9.97 -18.59
C LEU A 131 3.73 -9.71 -19.10
N ILE A 132 2.86 -10.72 -19.15
CA ILE A 132 1.44 -10.56 -19.53
C ILE A 132 0.70 -9.63 -18.57
N LYS A 133 0.98 -9.70 -17.26
CA LYS A 133 0.46 -8.76 -16.27
C LYS A 133 1.10 -7.37 -16.34
N GLY A 134 2.12 -7.20 -17.17
CA GLY A 134 2.95 -6.00 -17.31
C GLY A 134 3.72 -5.65 -16.04
N LEU A 135 4.18 -6.65 -15.30
CA LEU A 135 5.10 -6.58 -14.16
C LEU A 135 6.55 -6.86 -14.64
N TRP A 136 6.95 -6.22 -15.74
CA TRP A 136 8.19 -6.53 -16.45
C TRP A 136 9.46 -6.30 -15.62
N ARG A 137 9.47 -5.29 -14.74
CA ARG A 137 10.61 -4.98 -13.86
C ARG A 137 10.92 -6.14 -12.92
N GLN A 138 9.91 -6.65 -12.22
CA GLN A 138 10.07 -7.81 -11.35
C GLN A 138 10.42 -9.07 -12.12
N ALA A 139 9.86 -9.27 -13.32
CA ALA A 139 10.23 -10.41 -14.16
C ALA A 139 11.73 -10.41 -14.49
N VAL A 140 12.28 -9.25 -14.89
CA VAL A 140 13.71 -9.12 -15.19
C VAL A 140 14.55 -9.33 -13.93
N VAL A 141 14.18 -8.69 -12.81
CA VAL A 141 14.94 -8.80 -11.55
C VAL A 141 14.96 -10.24 -11.04
N TYR A 142 13.81 -10.90 -10.95
CA TYR A 142 13.73 -12.28 -10.44
C TYR A 142 14.44 -13.26 -11.36
N LEU A 143 14.38 -13.05 -12.68
CA LEU A 143 15.13 -13.87 -13.64
C LEU A 143 16.65 -13.67 -13.48
N ALA A 144 17.11 -12.42 -13.36
CA ALA A 144 18.52 -12.12 -13.13
C ALA A 144 19.02 -12.71 -11.81
N CYS A 145 18.26 -12.59 -10.73
CA CYS A 145 18.56 -13.22 -9.45
C CYS A 145 18.62 -14.75 -9.55
N ALA A 146 17.71 -15.37 -10.32
CA ALA A 146 17.71 -16.81 -10.54
C ALA A 146 18.98 -17.28 -11.26
N VAL A 147 19.35 -16.61 -12.35
CA VAL A 147 20.58 -16.92 -13.11
C VAL A 147 21.81 -16.73 -12.23
N ALA A 148 21.90 -15.61 -11.51
CA ALA A 148 23.01 -15.35 -10.60
C ALA A 148 23.12 -16.44 -9.52
N LEU A 149 22.01 -16.86 -8.93
CA LEU A 149 21.99 -17.89 -7.88
C LEU A 149 22.44 -19.25 -8.43
N VAL A 150 22.01 -19.63 -9.64
CA VAL A 150 22.49 -20.85 -10.30
C VAL A 150 24.00 -20.79 -10.55
N MET A 151 24.50 -19.67 -11.09
CA MET A 151 25.93 -19.48 -11.34
C MET A 151 26.76 -19.61 -10.05
N VAL A 152 26.29 -19.03 -8.95
CA VAL A 152 26.95 -19.17 -7.63
C VAL A 152 26.99 -20.62 -7.18
N PHE A 153 25.89 -21.37 -7.32
CA PHE A 153 25.86 -22.79 -6.95
C PHE A 153 26.80 -23.64 -7.80
N GLU A 154 26.88 -23.39 -9.12
CA GLU A 154 27.83 -24.09 -9.99
C GLU A 154 29.28 -23.80 -9.59
N LEU A 155 29.63 -22.53 -9.32
CA LEU A 155 30.97 -22.14 -8.90
C LEU A 155 31.39 -22.74 -7.55
N MET A 156 30.43 -23.02 -6.66
CA MET A 156 30.67 -23.64 -5.36
C MET A 156 30.64 -25.18 -5.41
N GLY A 157 30.46 -25.80 -6.58
CA GLY A 157 30.31 -27.26 -6.71
C GLY A 157 28.98 -27.80 -6.18
N LEU A 158 27.98 -26.92 -6.01
CA LEU A 158 26.64 -27.21 -5.51
C LEU A 158 25.59 -27.33 -6.63
N GLY A 159 26.00 -27.58 -7.87
CA GLY A 159 25.13 -27.66 -9.05
C GLY A 159 23.96 -28.65 -8.91
N GLN A 160 24.09 -29.68 -8.08
CA GLN A 160 22.98 -30.60 -7.74
C GLN A 160 21.74 -29.89 -7.15
N PHE A 161 21.94 -28.73 -6.50
CA PHE A 161 20.86 -27.91 -5.95
C PHE A 161 20.28 -26.90 -6.95
N ALA A 162 20.87 -26.76 -8.14
CA ALA A 162 20.39 -25.82 -9.18
C ALA A 162 18.94 -26.13 -9.61
N ARG A 163 18.54 -27.41 -9.61
CA ARG A 163 17.14 -27.80 -9.85
C ARG A 163 16.18 -27.25 -8.78
N GLY A 164 16.62 -27.18 -7.53
CA GLY A 164 15.87 -26.59 -6.42
C GLY A 164 15.66 -25.08 -6.58
N VAL A 165 16.61 -24.38 -7.19
CA VAL A 165 16.51 -22.94 -7.46
C VAL A 165 15.31 -22.64 -8.36
N GLY A 166 15.06 -23.46 -9.39
CA GLY A 166 13.91 -23.29 -10.27
C GLY A 166 12.58 -23.29 -9.51
N TYR A 167 12.38 -24.26 -8.60
CA TYR A 167 11.18 -24.34 -7.76
C TYR A 167 11.08 -23.16 -6.78
N GLY A 168 12.20 -22.75 -6.18
CA GLY A 168 12.24 -21.60 -5.28
C GLY A 168 11.87 -20.29 -5.99
N VAL A 169 12.40 -20.07 -7.18
CA VAL A 169 12.11 -18.89 -8.01
C VAL A 169 10.64 -18.92 -8.46
N ALA A 170 10.12 -20.08 -8.90
CA ALA A 170 8.70 -20.25 -9.21
C ALA A 170 7.81 -19.91 -8.01
N ALA A 171 8.20 -20.33 -6.80
CA ALA A 171 7.49 -19.97 -5.58
C ALA A 171 7.52 -18.46 -5.30
N VAL A 172 8.65 -17.78 -5.51
CA VAL A 172 8.74 -16.30 -5.36
C VAL A 172 7.79 -15.60 -6.34
N TYR A 173 7.77 -16.01 -7.61
CA TYR A 173 6.81 -15.50 -8.59
C TYR A 173 5.37 -15.69 -8.13
N ALA A 174 5.03 -16.89 -7.65
CA ALA A 174 3.70 -17.22 -7.15
C ALA A 174 3.29 -16.37 -5.94
N MET A 175 4.19 -16.23 -4.96
CA MET A 175 3.94 -15.55 -3.70
C MET A 175 3.77 -14.04 -3.85
N ARG A 176 4.52 -13.43 -4.79
CA ARG A 176 4.53 -11.97 -4.98
C ARG A 176 3.45 -11.49 -5.94
N ALA A 177 2.95 -12.35 -6.84
CA ALA A 177 2.12 -11.94 -7.98
C ALA A 177 0.89 -11.12 -7.59
N ASN A 178 0.20 -11.53 -6.52
CA ASN A 178 -1.05 -10.90 -6.13
C ASN A 178 -0.83 -9.48 -5.58
N VAL A 179 0.19 -9.31 -4.72
CA VAL A 179 0.56 -8.01 -4.15
C VAL A 179 1.15 -7.09 -5.22
N SER A 180 2.05 -7.61 -6.06
CA SER A 180 2.64 -6.85 -7.16
C SER A 180 1.59 -6.30 -8.12
N TYR A 181 0.63 -7.14 -8.50
CA TYR A 181 -0.43 -6.72 -9.40
C TYR A 181 -1.40 -5.73 -8.73
N TYR A 182 -1.66 -5.87 -7.42
CA TYR A 182 -2.39 -4.86 -6.66
C TYR A 182 -1.67 -3.51 -6.67
N ARG A 183 -0.37 -3.47 -6.35
CA ARG A 183 0.42 -2.22 -6.38
C ARG A 183 0.35 -1.55 -7.74
N LYS A 184 0.45 -2.34 -8.81
CA LYS A 184 0.33 -1.82 -10.17
C LYS A 184 -1.04 -1.24 -10.49
N VAL A 185 -2.10 -2.01 -10.24
CA VAL A 185 -3.44 -1.66 -10.72
C VAL A 185 -4.14 -0.66 -9.80
N VAL A 186 -3.93 -0.76 -8.49
CA VAL A 186 -4.61 0.07 -7.49
C VAL A 186 -3.78 1.29 -7.11
N LEU A 187 -2.46 1.15 -6.97
CA LEU A 187 -1.58 2.26 -6.57
C LEU A 187 -0.91 2.96 -7.77
N GLY A 188 -0.97 2.37 -8.98
CA GLY A 188 -0.28 2.90 -10.15
C GLY A 188 1.24 2.69 -10.14
N ASP A 189 1.75 1.87 -9.22
CA ASP A 189 3.18 1.65 -9.02
C ASP A 189 3.77 0.64 -10.00
N ALA A 190 5.05 0.82 -10.35
CA ALA A 190 5.83 -0.18 -11.08
C ALA A 190 6.94 -0.74 -10.16
N PRO A 191 6.61 -1.70 -9.28
CA PRO A 191 7.55 -2.20 -8.28
C PRO A 191 8.74 -2.91 -8.92
N TRP A 192 9.92 -2.73 -8.32
CA TRP A 192 11.13 -3.50 -8.64
C TRP A 192 11.22 -4.80 -7.84
N PHE A 193 10.60 -4.84 -6.65
CA PHE A 193 10.57 -5.96 -5.71
C PHE A 193 9.17 -6.16 -5.15
#